data_AF-A0A949GDI5-F1
#
_entry.id   AF-A0A949GDI5-F1
#
_cell.length_a   1.000
_cell.length_b   1.000
_cell.length_c   1.000
_cell.angle_alpha   90.00
_cell.angle_beta   90.00
_cell.angle_gamma   90.00
#
_symmetry.space_group_name_H-M   'P 1'
#
loop_
_entity.id
_entity.type
_entity.pdbx_description
1 polymer ?
#
loop_
_entity_poly.entity_id
_entity_poly.type
_entity_poly.pdbx_seq_one_letter_code
_entity_poly.pdbx_strand_id
1 'polypeptide(L)'
;MRNKIVFFLVPVVVLLAIGGVGAVWMKSANETEGDLTQAAIEQPANAPEANIDPASGENAPAPTEAPAPVATTETPAAAPAATPAAPVATATPEAGPIDPATIVVEGTDPKAPRSLGSLDAPVTMYDFSSLTCPHCAHAHETVLPYLIRDYVQTGKLRIVFRDFPLNLQAMDASKVSRCMSPERYYAFITMLFSSVEQWAAHHPDQLIQNAVLAGLSPDKAKSCIADKETEDAIIAGVQEGAEKYHVEATPTFVFNDGAKVISGARPYIDFQMAIDGLLEEAKDKAARAADDKATVTETTPAPAATPEENLPPVE
;
A
#
# COMPACT_ATOMS: atom_id res chain seq x y z
N MET A 1 11.81 -36.74 -49.74
CA MET A 1 12.33 -36.77 -48.36
C MET A 1 11.17 -37.15 -47.44
N ARG A 2 11.26 -38.29 -46.77
CA ARG A 2 10.13 -39.03 -46.19
C ARG A 2 10.47 -39.27 -44.72
N ASN A 3 9.97 -38.41 -43.82
CA ASN A 3 10.24 -38.51 -42.38
C ASN A 3 9.26 -39.47 -41.71
N LYS A 4 9.81 -40.49 -41.05
CA LYS A 4 9.08 -41.52 -40.31
C LYS A 4 8.80 -41.04 -38.89
N ILE A 5 7.53 -41.15 -38.51
CA ILE A 5 7.00 -41.03 -37.15
C ILE A 5 7.42 -42.28 -36.36
N VAL A 6 7.98 -42.09 -35.17
CA VAL A 6 8.30 -43.17 -34.22
C VAL A 6 7.34 -43.04 -33.03
N PHE A 7 6.40 -43.98 -32.95
CA PHE A 7 5.56 -44.26 -31.79
C PHE A 7 6.33 -45.21 -30.86
N PHE A 8 6.54 -44.83 -29.60
CA PHE A 8 6.93 -45.77 -28.55
C PHE A 8 5.80 -45.92 -27.54
N LEU A 9 5.21 -47.12 -27.54
CA LEU A 9 4.31 -47.66 -26.54
C LEU A 9 5.09 -48.01 -25.27
N VAL A 10 4.58 -47.62 -24.10
CA VAL A 10 4.96 -48.20 -22.81
C VAL A 10 3.68 -48.55 -22.03
N PRO A 11 3.57 -49.75 -21.42
CA PRO A 11 2.31 -50.35 -21.04
C PRO A 11 1.84 -50.03 -19.62
N VAL A 12 0.52 -50.09 -19.46
CA VAL A 12 -0.26 -50.12 -18.23
C VAL A 12 0.09 -51.35 -17.39
N VAL A 13 0.49 -51.15 -16.13
CA VAL A 13 0.56 -52.22 -15.12
C VAL A 13 -0.47 -51.93 -14.04
N VAL A 14 -1.53 -52.73 -14.04
CA VAL A 14 -2.52 -52.86 -12.98
C VAL A 14 -2.08 -54.01 -12.07
N LEU A 15 -2.00 -53.76 -10.75
CA LEU A 15 -1.95 -54.81 -9.74
C LEU A 15 -2.88 -54.46 -8.58
N LEU A 16 -3.95 -55.25 -8.49
CA LEU A 16 -4.92 -55.36 -7.40
C LEU A 16 -4.43 -56.40 -6.37
N ALA A 17 -4.56 -56.10 -5.08
CA ALA A 17 -4.88 -57.05 -3.99
C ALA A 17 -5.15 -56.24 -2.70
N ILE A 18 -6.41 -56.07 -2.27
CA ILE A 18 -7.16 -56.90 -1.29
C ILE A 18 -6.51 -56.81 0.10
N GLY A 19 -7.02 -55.97 1.02
CA GLY A 19 -8.09 -56.29 1.99
C GLY A 19 -7.45 -56.40 3.38
N GLY A 20 -7.98 -55.99 4.53
CA GLY A 20 -9.26 -55.47 4.99
C GLY A 20 -9.28 -55.62 6.53
N VAL A 21 -10.33 -55.11 7.17
CA VAL A 21 -10.78 -55.38 8.55
C VAL A 21 -10.14 -54.54 9.67
N GLY A 22 -10.99 -53.79 10.38
CA GLY A 22 -10.65 -53.24 11.70
C GLY A 22 -11.46 -52.02 12.15
N ALA A 23 -12.79 -52.08 12.09
CA ALA A 23 -13.65 -51.09 12.71
C ALA A 23 -13.81 -51.34 14.22
N VAL A 24 -14.11 -50.25 14.94
CA VAL A 24 -14.73 -50.19 16.29
C VAL A 24 -13.80 -50.48 17.45
N TRP A 25 -13.54 -49.48 18.29
CA TRP A 25 -13.98 -49.47 19.70
C TRP A 25 -14.11 -48.04 20.22
N MET A 26 -15.16 -47.88 21.02
CA MET A 26 -15.77 -46.67 21.56
C MET A 26 -15.75 -46.80 23.07
N LYS A 27 -15.23 -45.81 23.81
CA LYS A 27 -15.51 -45.54 25.25
C LYS A 27 -14.79 -44.22 25.64
N SER A 28 -15.48 -43.09 25.75
CA SER A 28 -16.24 -42.58 26.90
C SER A 28 -15.39 -42.15 28.11
N ALA A 29 -15.32 -40.85 28.34
CA ALA A 29 -15.26 -40.15 29.64
C ALA A 29 -15.85 -38.75 29.36
N ASN A 30 -17.15 -38.53 29.59
CA ASN A 30 -17.84 -38.25 30.86
C ASN A 30 -17.49 -36.87 31.45
N GLU A 31 -18.50 -36.01 31.40
CA GLU A 31 -18.91 -35.00 32.38
C GLU A 31 -17.86 -34.05 32.98
N THR A 32 -17.95 -32.77 32.62
CA THR A 32 -18.16 -31.73 33.65
C THR A 32 -18.96 -30.59 33.03
N GLU A 33 -20.25 -30.54 33.37
CA GLU A 33 -21.03 -29.31 33.30
C GLU A 33 -20.52 -28.38 34.40
N GLY A 34 -20.17 -27.14 34.03
CA GLY A 34 -19.67 -26.12 34.93
C GLY A 34 -20.11 -24.76 34.42
N ASP A 35 -21.32 -24.41 34.84
CA ASP A 35 -21.86 -23.06 35.00
C ASP A 35 -20.80 -21.95 35.07
N LEU A 36 -20.86 -21.00 34.13
CA LEU A 36 -20.37 -19.64 34.33
C LEU A 36 -21.38 -18.67 33.69
N THR A 37 -22.55 -18.64 34.31
CA THR A 37 -23.29 -17.39 34.40
C THR A 37 -22.45 -16.36 35.17
N GLN A 38 -22.45 -15.13 34.66
CA GLN A 38 -22.30 -13.92 35.48
C GLN A 38 -20.89 -13.59 36.04
N ALA A 39 -19.99 -13.13 35.17
CA ALA A 39 -18.94 -12.21 35.61
C ALA A 39 -19.52 -10.79 35.68
N ALA A 40 -19.92 -10.44 36.90
CA ALA A 40 -20.37 -9.11 37.27
C ALA A 40 -19.23 -8.09 37.16
N ILE A 41 -19.64 -6.87 36.83
CA ILE A 41 -18.88 -5.64 36.89
C ILE A 41 -18.43 -5.40 38.34
N GLU A 42 -17.12 -5.46 38.60
CA GLU A 42 -16.53 -4.87 39.80
C GLU A 42 -15.73 -3.63 39.40
N GLN A 43 -16.29 -2.46 39.73
CA GLN A 43 -15.57 -1.20 39.80
C GLN A 43 -14.76 -1.17 41.10
N PRO A 44 -13.47 -0.76 41.11
CA PRO A 44 -12.82 -0.35 42.34
C PRO A 44 -13.23 1.08 42.70
N ALA A 45 -13.83 1.21 43.88
CA ALA A 45 -14.08 2.46 44.57
C ALA A 45 -12.78 3.07 45.16
N ASN A 46 -12.80 4.40 45.28
CA ASN A 46 -12.00 5.26 46.17
C ASN A 46 -10.61 5.75 45.70
N ALA A 47 -10.61 6.98 45.16
CA ALA A 47 -9.60 8.00 45.43
C ALA A 47 -10.31 9.34 45.68
N PRO A 48 -9.83 10.19 46.63
CA PRO A 48 -10.65 11.21 47.29
C PRO A 48 -10.86 12.49 46.46
N GLU A 49 -12.10 12.97 46.46
CA GLU A 49 -12.54 14.26 45.92
C GLU A 49 -12.03 15.42 46.78
N ALA A 50 -11.43 16.42 46.13
CA ALA A 50 -11.12 17.71 46.75
C ALA A 50 -12.36 18.61 46.67
N ASN A 51 -13.02 18.78 47.82
CA ASN A 51 -14.05 19.80 48.04
C ASN A 51 -13.44 21.21 48.04
N ILE A 52 -13.95 22.09 47.19
CA ILE A 52 -13.85 23.55 47.38
C ILE A 52 -15.28 24.10 47.35
N ASP A 53 -15.73 24.60 48.50
CA ASP A 53 -17.00 25.28 48.75
C ASP A 53 -17.07 26.65 48.03
N PRO A 54 -18.27 27.11 47.61
CA PRO A 54 -18.48 28.44 47.08
C PRO A 54 -18.87 29.45 48.18
N ALA A 55 -18.59 30.73 47.88
CA ALA A 55 -19.06 31.95 48.56
C ALA A 55 -18.28 32.46 49.80
N SER A 56 -17.51 33.52 49.57
CA SER A 56 -17.54 34.72 50.41
C SER A 56 -17.23 35.95 49.56
N GLY A 57 -18.13 36.94 49.62
CA GLY A 57 -17.93 38.27 49.06
C GLY A 57 -17.68 39.26 50.18
N GLU A 58 -16.89 40.28 49.91
CA GLU A 58 -16.92 41.56 50.63
C GLU A 58 -16.43 42.70 49.71
N ASN A 59 -16.98 43.89 49.96
CA ASN A 59 -17.20 45.01 49.05
C ASN A 59 -16.00 45.98 48.87
N ALA A 60 -15.85 46.50 47.63
CA ALA A 60 -15.79 47.91 47.15
C ALA A 60 -14.90 48.98 47.87
N PRO A 61 -14.57 50.17 47.28
CA PRO A 61 -15.15 50.80 46.08
C PRO A 61 -14.18 51.48 45.08
N ALA A 62 -14.78 51.87 43.95
CA ALA A 62 -14.23 52.77 42.92
C ALA A 62 -14.24 54.25 43.35
N PRO A 63 -13.68 55.16 42.53
CA PRO A 63 -14.26 56.47 42.36
C PRO A 63 -14.71 56.75 40.92
N THR A 64 -15.89 57.35 40.88
CA THR A 64 -16.69 57.91 39.80
C THR A 64 -16.07 59.18 39.20
N GLU A 65 -16.12 59.35 37.87
CA GLU A 65 -16.62 60.61 37.27
C GLU A 65 -16.93 60.46 35.76
N ALA A 66 -18.03 61.06 35.34
CA ALA A 66 -18.52 61.27 33.98
C ALA A 66 -19.29 62.61 33.97
N PRO A 67 -19.63 63.26 32.83
CA PRO A 67 -19.07 63.23 31.46
C PRO A 67 -18.96 64.63 30.75
N ALA A 68 -18.52 64.60 29.48
CA ALA A 68 -18.77 65.50 28.33
C ALA A 68 -17.81 66.72 28.10
N PRO A 69 -17.65 67.26 26.85
CA PRO A 69 -18.38 66.99 25.61
C PRO A 69 -17.53 66.65 24.36
N VAL A 70 -18.25 66.20 23.32
CA VAL A 70 -17.83 65.88 21.96
C VAL A 70 -17.33 67.12 21.21
N ALA A 71 -16.18 67.01 20.55
CA ALA A 71 -15.73 67.94 19.52
C ALA A 71 -15.13 67.17 18.33
N THR A 72 -15.77 67.34 17.17
CA THR A 72 -15.33 66.95 15.83
C THR A 72 -13.95 67.51 15.49
N THR A 73 -13.03 66.66 15.05
CA THR A 73 -11.88 67.05 14.21
C THR A 73 -11.51 65.89 13.28
N GLU A 74 -10.96 66.29 12.13
CA GLU A 74 -11.04 65.62 10.84
C GLU A 74 -10.06 64.45 10.65
N THR A 75 -10.47 63.50 9.82
CA THR A 75 -9.67 62.36 9.35
C THR A 75 -8.45 62.82 8.53
N PRO A 76 -7.21 62.45 8.90
CA PRO A 76 -6.07 62.54 8.00
C PRO A 76 -6.05 61.35 7.03
N ALA A 77 -5.79 61.66 5.76
CA ALA A 77 -5.77 60.76 4.63
C ALA A 77 -4.81 59.55 4.78
N ALA A 78 -5.27 58.41 4.27
CA ALA A 78 -4.56 57.15 4.22
C ALA A 78 -3.31 57.20 3.31
N ALA A 79 -2.19 56.67 3.82
CA ALA A 79 -1.07 56.24 3.01
C ALA A 79 -1.32 54.81 2.48
N PRO A 80 -0.94 54.47 1.23
CA PRO A 80 -1.24 53.17 0.65
C PRO A 80 -0.29 52.11 1.23
N ALA A 81 -0.84 51.16 2.00
CA ALA A 81 -0.13 49.94 2.38
C ALA A 81 -0.20 48.95 1.20
N ALA A 82 0.97 48.42 0.84
CA ALA A 82 1.21 47.58 -0.32
C ALA A 82 0.36 46.29 -0.32
N THR A 83 -0.16 45.96 -1.50
CA THR A 83 -0.86 44.70 -1.80
C THR A 83 0.10 43.51 -1.63
N PRO A 84 -0.23 42.48 -0.83
CA PRO A 84 0.52 41.23 -0.86
C PRO A 84 0.28 40.53 -2.20
N ALA A 85 1.36 40.17 -2.88
CA ALA A 85 1.31 39.41 -4.12
C ALA A 85 0.63 38.05 -3.87
N ALA A 86 -0.39 37.75 -4.66
CA ALA A 86 -1.09 36.47 -4.64
C ALA A 86 -0.11 35.32 -5.00
N PRO A 87 -0.26 34.13 -4.39
CA PRO A 87 0.54 32.97 -4.77
C PRO A 87 0.22 32.60 -6.22
N VAL A 88 1.26 32.48 -7.04
CA VAL A 88 1.16 31.98 -8.41
C VAL A 88 0.78 30.51 -8.32
N ALA A 89 -0.48 30.19 -8.62
CA ALA A 89 -0.93 28.82 -8.81
C ALA A 89 -0.21 28.26 -10.05
N THR A 90 0.79 27.40 -9.84
CA THR A 90 1.27 26.51 -10.88
C THR A 90 0.14 25.56 -11.22
N ALA A 91 -0.46 25.77 -12.40
CA ALA A 91 -1.44 24.86 -12.96
C ALA A 91 -0.81 23.46 -13.12
N THR A 92 -1.34 22.48 -12.39
CA THR A 92 -1.12 21.07 -12.67
C THR A 92 -1.60 20.83 -14.10
N PRO A 93 -0.76 20.37 -15.05
CA PRO A 93 -1.21 20.11 -16.40
C PRO A 93 -2.33 19.09 -16.35
N GLU A 94 -3.47 19.31 -17.02
CA GLU A 94 -4.57 18.36 -17.07
C GLU A 94 -4.06 17.01 -17.62
N ALA A 95 -4.27 15.92 -16.88
CA ALA A 95 -3.83 14.60 -17.30
C ALA A 95 -4.53 14.22 -18.61
N GLY A 96 -3.76 14.05 -19.69
CA GLY A 96 -4.22 13.30 -20.87
C GLY A 96 -4.76 11.92 -20.47
N PRO A 97 -5.65 11.31 -21.27
CA PRO A 97 -6.42 10.14 -20.87
C PRO A 97 -5.50 8.96 -20.52
N ILE A 98 -5.70 8.41 -19.31
CA ILE A 98 -5.16 7.10 -18.93
C ILE A 98 -5.88 6.05 -19.76
N ASP A 99 -5.18 5.28 -20.58
CA ASP A 99 -5.75 4.08 -21.21
C ASP A 99 -5.85 2.93 -20.19
N PRO A 100 -7.05 2.58 -19.70
CA PRO A 100 -7.21 1.49 -18.74
C PRO A 100 -6.78 0.13 -19.30
N ALA A 101 -6.73 -0.06 -20.63
CA ALA A 101 -6.27 -1.31 -21.24
C ALA A 101 -4.75 -1.54 -21.09
N THR A 102 -3.99 -0.50 -20.71
CA THR A 102 -2.54 -0.57 -20.53
C THR A 102 -2.12 -0.76 -19.07
N ILE A 103 -3.07 -0.70 -18.13
CA ILE A 103 -2.80 -0.91 -16.71
C ILE A 103 -2.78 -2.41 -16.43
N VAL A 104 -1.58 -2.98 -16.36
CA VAL A 104 -1.38 -4.34 -15.86
C VAL A 104 -1.38 -4.30 -14.34
N VAL A 105 -2.38 -4.94 -13.73
CA VAL A 105 -2.41 -5.16 -12.28
C VAL A 105 -1.90 -6.56 -11.99
N GLU A 106 -0.79 -6.63 -11.27
CA GLU A 106 -0.15 -7.88 -10.88
C GLU A 106 -0.55 -8.30 -9.45
N GLY A 107 -0.51 -9.62 -9.23
CA GLY A 107 -0.91 -10.28 -7.99
C GLY A 107 -2.37 -10.65 -7.98
N THR A 108 -2.69 -11.89 -7.59
CA THR A 108 -4.07 -12.40 -7.41
C THR A 108 -4.34 -12.91 -6.01
N ASP A 109 -3.29 -13.13 -5.21
CA ASP A 109 -3.39 -13.55 -3.82
C ASP A 109 -3.82 -12.35 -2.96
N PRO A 110 -4.98 -12.40 -2.28
CA PRO A 110 -5.40 -11.36 -1.35
C PRO A 110 -4.41 -11.12 -0.20
N LYS A 111 -3.52 -12.08 0.08
CA LYS A 111 -2.49 -11.93 1.12
C LYS A 111 -1.25 -11.17 0.64
N ALA A 112 -1.14 -10.91 -0.65
CA ALA A 112 -0.04 -10.13 -1.23
C ALA A 112 -0.49 -8.70 -1.61
N PRO A 113 0.42 -7.71 -1.57
CA PRO A 113 0.19 -6.39 -2.18
C PRO A 113 -0.14 -6.51 -3.67
N ARG A 114 -0.95 -5.58 -4.18
CA ARG A 114 -1.18 -5.44 -5.63
C ARG A 114 -0.21 -4.44 -6.21
N SER A 115 0.09 -4.57 -7.50
CA SER A 115 0.97 -3.61 -8.19
C SER A 115 0.49 -3.25 -9.59
N LEU A 116 0.82 -2.04 -10.04
CA LEU A 116 0.66 -1.60 -11.42
C LEU A 116 2.00 -1.61 -12.14
N GLY A 117 1.99 -1.99 -13.41
CA GLY A 117 3.16 -1.92 -14.30
C GLY A 117 3.92 -3.22 -14.40
N SER A 118 4.93 -3.21 -15.28
CA SER A 118 5.76 -4.38 -15.56
C SER A 118 6.53 -4.85 -14.32
N LEU A 119 6.62 -6.17 -14.14
CA LEU A 119 7.51 -6.77 -13.14
C LEU A 119 8.99 -6.46 -13.41
N ASP A 120 9.34 -6.20 -14.68
CA ASP A 120 10.69 -5.88 -15.15
C ASP A 120 10.98 -4.37 -15.18
N ALA A 121 10.07 -3.54 -14.65
CA ALA A 121 10.29 -2.09 -14.62
C ALA A 121 11.57 -1.75 -13.82
N PRO A 122 12.48 -0.92 -14.36
CA PRO A 122 13.76 -0.59 -13.70
C PRO A 122 13.59 0.20 -12.40
N VAL A 123 12.45 0.85 -12.20
CA VAL A 123 12.11 1.53 -10.95
C VAL A 123 10.86 0.88 -10.35
N THR A 124 10.92 0.55 -9.06
CA THR A 124 9.78 0.15 -8.26
C THR A 124 9.52 1.20 -7.19
N MET A 125 8.27 1.65 -7.05
CA MET A 125 7.79 2.52 -5.99
C MET A 125 6.79 1.76 -5.11
N TYR A 126 7.06 1.67 -3.83
CA TYR A 126 6.12 1.23 -2.82
C TYR A 126 5.32 2.43 -2.32
N ASP A 127 4.01 2.36 -2.44
CA ASP A 127 3.06 3.36 -1.98
C ASP A 127 2.44 2.89 -0.66
N PHE A 128 2.93 3.44 0.45
CA PHE A 128 2.38 3.20 1.78
C PHE A 128 1.27 4.21 2.08
N SER A 129 0.04 3.77 1.85
CA SER A 129 -1.15 4.63 1.93
C SER A 129 -2.28 4.00 2.73
N SER A 130 -3.08 4.85 3.37
CA SER A 130 -4.29 4.47 4.10
C SER A 130 -5.53 4.94 3.33
N LEU A 131 -6.47 4.03 3.08
CA LEU A 131 -7.69 4.32 2.31
C LEU A 131 -8.62 5.34 2.97
N THR A 132 -8.39 5.71 4.22
CA THR A 132 -9.13 6.81 4.89
C THR A 132 -8.29 8.06 5.12
N CYS A 133 -7.06 8.12 4.63
CA CYS A 133 -6.19 9.27 4.84
C CYS A 133 -6.45 10.34 3.74
N PRO A 134 -6.83 11.57 4.10
CA PRO A 134 -7.12 12.62 3.13
C PRO A 134 -5.90 13.04 2.31
N HIS A 135 -4.70 12.99 2.89
CA HIS A 135 -3.47 13.26 2.14
C HIS A 135 -3.12 12.15 1.16
N CYS A 136 -3.43 10.89 1.50
CA CYS A 136 -3.30 9.78 0.55
C CYS A 136 -4.27 9.99 -0.62
N ALA A 137 -5.54 10.29 -0.34
CA ALA A 137 -6.53 10.61 -1.38
C ALA A 137 -6.03 11.73 -2.31
N HIS A 138 -5.49 12.82 -1.74
CA HIS A 138 -4.94 13.92 -2.53
C HIS A 138 -3.78 13.48 -3.45
N ALA A 139 -2.84 12.67 -2.94
CA ALA A 139 -1.74 12.15 -3.77
C ALA A 139 -2.26 11.19 -4.88
N HIS A 140 -3.25 10.36 -4.55
CA HIS A 140 -3.91 9.47 -5.52
C HIS A 140 -4.68 10.21 -6.61
N GLU A 141 -5.24 11.38 -6.31
CA GLU A 141 -5.94 12.21 -7.29
C GLU A 141 -4.97 13.04 -8.13
N THR A 142 -3.92 13.59 -7.54
CA THR A 142 -3.10 14.65 -8.17
C THR A 142 -1.75 14.18 -8.70
N VAL A 143 -1.24 13.01 -8.27
CA VAL A 143 0.09 12.52 -8.64
C VAL A 143 0.01 11.20 -9.40
N LEU A 144 -0.68 10.19 -8.86
CA LEU A 144 -0.68 8.84 -9.44
C LEU A 144 -1.17 8.77 -10.89
N PRO A 145 -2.20 9.51 -11.34
CA PRO A 145 -2.61 9.54 -12.75
C PRO A 145 -1.45 9.88 -13.70
N TYR A 146 -0.64 10.87 -13.34
CA TYR A 146 0.51 11.30 -14.13
C TYR A 146 1.65 10.28 -14.08
N LEU A 147 1.92 9.70 -12.90
CA LEU A 147 2.93 8.65 -12.78
C LEU A 147 2.57 7.42 -13.61
N ILE A 148 1.29 7.04 -13.62
CA ILE A 148 0.79 5.92 -14.42
C ILE A 148 1.01 6.20 -15.91
N ARG A 149 0.56 7.35 -16.39
CA ARG A 149 0.71 7.75 -17.79
C ARG A 149 2.18 7.82 -18.23
N ASP A 150 3.01 8.52 -17.46
CA ASP A 150 4.36 8.88 -17.90
C ASP A 150 5.37 7.75 -17.70
N TYR A 151 5.17 6.91 -16.68
CA TYR A 151 6.18 5.93 -16.26
C TYR A 151 5.67 4.49 -16.20
N VAL A 152 4.43 4.24 -15.75
CA VAL A 152 3.91 2.86 -15.67
C VAL A 152 3.59 2.32 -17.06
N GLN A 153 2.84 3.09 -17.86
CA GLN A 153 2.47 2.70 -19.23
C GLN A 153 3.67 2.60 -20.16
N THR A 154 4.76 3.31 -19.86
CA THR A 154 6.01 3.24 -20.62
C THR A 154 6.97 2.16 -20.11
N GLY A 155 6.54 1.34 -19.14
CA GLY A 155 7.32 0.22 -18.59
C GLY A 155 8.49 0.64 -17.70
N LYS A 156 8.57 1.91 -17.30
CA LYS A 156 9.67 2.48 -16.52
C LYS A 156 9.46 2.34 -15.01
N LEU A 157 8.20 2.37 -14.57
CA LEU A 157 7.82 2.31 -13.17
C LEU A 157 6.86 1.16 -12.90
N ARG A 158 7.13 0.45 -11.81
CA ARG A 158 6.17 -0.41 -11.13
C ARG A 158 5.72 0.26 -9.83
N ILE A 159 4.42 0.37 -9.61
CA ILE A 159 3.85 0.89 -8.35
C ILE A 159 3.31 -0.30 -7.57
N VAL A 160 3.78 -0.53 -6.35
CA VAL A 160 3.23 -1.56 -5.45
C VAL A 160 2.47 -0.85 -4.34
N PHE A 161 1.17 -1.11 -4.24
CA PHE A 161 0.33 -0.53 -3.20
C PHE A 161 0.48 -1.33 -1.91
N ARG A 162 1.18 -0.74 -0.94
CA ARG A 162 1.41 -1.33 0.39
C ARG A 162 0.41 -0.72 1.35
N ASP A 163 -0.66 -1.46 1.63
CA ASP A 163 -1.69 -1.02 2.58
C ASP A 163 -1.07 -0.60 3.92
N PHE A 164 -1.43 0.59 4.39
CA PHE A 164 -1.03 1.12 5.70
C PHE A 164 -2.26 1.65 6.45
N PRO A 165 -3.24 0.79 6.78
CA PRO A 165 -4.50 1.22 7.38
C PRO A 165 -4.27 1.85 8.76
N LEU A 166 -4.84 3.05 8.97
CA LEU A 166 -4.71 3.81 10.22
C LEU A 166 -5.89 3.62 11.19
N ASN A 167 -6.92 2.89 10.76
CA ASN A 167 -8.13 2.61 11.53
C ASN A 167 -8.85 1.37 10.95
N LEU A 168 -9.93 0.96 11.62
CA LEU A 168 -10.72 -0.20 11.21
C LEU A 168 -11.34 -0.04 9.82
N GLN A 169 -11.85 1.15 9.48
CA GLN A 169 -12.46 1.42 8.19
C GLN A 169 -11.46 1.21 7.05
N ALA A 170 -10.23 1.73 7.21
CA ALA A 170 -9.14 1.53 6.26
C ALA A 170 -8.73 0.07 6.17
N MET A 171 -8.65 -0.65 7.30
CA MET A 171 -8.31 -2.08 7.31
C MET A 171 -9.33 -2.90 6.52
N ASP A 172 -10.63 -2.68 6.77
CA ASP A 172 -11.69 -3.37 6.04
C ASP A 172 -11.71 -3.01 4.56
N ALA A 173 -11.50 -1.73 4.23
CA ALA A 173 -11.38 -1.27 2.86
C ALA A 173 -10.18 -1.90 2.14
N SER A 174 -9.05 -2.07 2.81
CA SER A 174 -7.87 -2.76 2.27
C SER A 174 -8.16 -4.23 2.01
N LYS A 175 -8.77 -4.95 2.95
CA LYS A 175 -9.18 -6.36 2.77
C LYS A 175 -10.15 -6.52 1.59
N VAL A 176 -11.17 -5.67 1.50
CA VAL A 176 -12.13 -5.67 0.39
C VAL A 176 -11.44 -5.34 -0.94
N SER A 177 -10.52 -4.37 -0.94
CA SER A 177 -9.75 -4.01 -2.14
C SER A 177 -8.90 -5.17 -2.62
N ARG A 178 -8.16 -5.86 -1.74
CA ARG A 178 -7.35 -7.04 -2.08
C ARG A 178 -8.18 -8.23 -2.56
N CYS A 179 -9.47 -8.27 -2.23
CA CYS A 179 -10.43 -9.23 -2.75
C CYS A 179 -10.91 -8.96 -4.18
N MET A 180 -10.65 -7.78 -4.73
CA MET A 180 -11.03 -7.45 -6.11
C MET A 180 -10.23 -8.29 -7.10
N SER A 181 -10.82 -8.51 -8.28
CA SER A 181 -10.04 -9.02 -9.41
C SER A 181 -8.95 -7.99 -9.77
N PRO A 182 -7.81 -8.43 -10.33
CA PRO A 182 -6.74 -7.51 -10.70
C PRO A 182 -7.25 -6.34 -11.55
N GLU A 183 -8.11 -6.60 -12.53
CA GLU A 183 -8.63 -5.61 -13.49
C GLU A 183 -9.49 -4.53 -12.83
N ARG A 184 -10.07 -4.81 -11.65
CA ARG A 184 -10.96 -3.90 -10.93
C ARG A 184 -10.30 -3.21 -9.76
N TYR A 185 -9.18 -3.75 -9.28
CA TYR A 185 -8.50 -3.28 -8.08
C TYR A 185 -8.20 -1.78 -8.13
N TYR A 186 -7.54 -1.30 -9.19
CA TYR A 186 -7.11 0.10 -9.25
C TYR A 186 -8.29 1.07 -9.31
N ALA A 187 -9.27 0.77 -10.16
CA ALA A 187 -10.49 1.58 -10.24
C ALA A 187 -11.25 1.61 -8.91
N PHE A 188 -11.28 0.49 -8.19
CA PHE A 188 -11.93 0.40 -6.89
C PHE A 188 -11.22 1.25 -5.83
N ILE A 189 -9.90 1.15 -5.67
CA ILE A 189 -9.18 1.98 -4.68
C ILE A 189 -9.25 3.47 -5.04
N THR A 190 -9.20 3.83 -6.32
CA THR A 190 -9.36 5.22 -6.77
C THR A 190 -10.73 5.78 -6.40
N MET A 191 -11.80 4.99 -6.59
CA MET A 191 -13.14 5.37 -6.17
C MET A 191 -13.25 5.54 -4.65
N LEU A 192 -12.62 4.65 -3.87
CA LEU A 192 -12.60 4.78 -2.41
C LEU A 192 -11.85 6.04 -1.97
N PHE A 193 -10.72 6.36 -2.58
CA PHE A 193 -9.99 7.61 -2.31
C PHE A 193 -10.78 8.85 -2.70
N SER A 194 -11.52 8.84 -3.82
CA SER A 194 -12.32 10.00 -4.24
C SER A 194 -13.59 10.21 -3.40
N SER A 195 -13.96 9.26 -2.54
CA SER A 195 -15.22 9.28 -1.79
C SER A 195 -15.06 8.97 -0.30
N VAL A 196 -13.85 9.14 0.26
CA VAL A 196 -13.50 8.78 1.65
C VAL A 196 -14.51 9.29 2.66
N GLU A 197 -14.87 10.57 2.60
CA GLU A 197 -15.81 11.19 3.54
C GLU A 197 -17.20 10.51 3.51
N GLN A 198 -17.64 10.07 2.34
CA GLN A 198 -18.96 9.47 2.16
C GLN A 198 -18.98 8.02 2.65
N TRP A 199 -18.03 7.20 2.19
CA TRP A 199 -18.10 5.77 2.50
C TRP A 199 -17.62 5.45 3.92
N ALA A 200 -16.62 6.16 4.43
CA ALA A 200 -16.05 5.86 5.74
C ALA A 200 -17.02 6.22 6.88
N ALA A 201 -17.83 7.27 6.72
CA ALA A 201 -18.87 7.67 7.69
C ALA A 201 -20.01 6.65 7.80
N HIS A 202 -20.21 5.85 6.77
CA HIS A 202 -21.27 4.83 6.68
C HIS A 202 -20.70 3.40 6.58
N HIS A 203 -19.51 3.18 7.14
CA HIS A 203 -18.87 1.86 7.22
C HIS A 203 -19.62 0.94 8.20
N PRO A 204 -19.78 -0.36 7.88
CA PRO A 204 -19.30 -1.05 6.68
C PRO A 204 -20.28 -1.02 5.50
N ASP A 205 -21.49 -0.53 5.68
CA ASP A 205 -22.58 -0.67 4.69
C ASP A 205 -22.23 -0.02 3.35
N GLN A 206 -21.70 1.21 3.35
CA GLN A 206 -21.32 1.89 2.10
C GLN A 206 -20.11 1.24 1.43
N LEU A 207 -19.16 0.70 2.20
CA LEU A 207 -18.04 -0.08 1.65
C LEU A 207 -18.54 -1.35 0.93
N ILE A 208 -19.49 -2.05 1.53
CA ILE A 208 -20.12 -3.24 0.92
C ILE A 208 -20.88 -2.84 -0.36
N GLN A 209 -21.66 -1.77 -0.33
CA GLN A 209 -22.37 -1.28 -1.52
C GLN A 209 -21.40 -0.92 -2.64
N ASN A 210 -20.33 -0.19 -2.33
CA ASN A 210 -19.28 0.15 -3.28
C ASN A 210 -18.62 -1.10 -3.88
N ALA A 211 -18.35 -2.12 -3.07
CA ALA A 211 -17.80 -3.39 -3.53
C ALA A 211 -18.76 -4.16 -4.44
N VAL A 212 -20.06 -4.08 -4.17
CA VAL A 212 -21.10 -4.67 -5.03
C VAL A 212 -21.20 -3.94 -6.37
N LEU A 213 -21.13 -2.62 -6.38
CA LEU A 213 -21.07 -1.83 -7.61
C LEU A 213 -19.80 -2.13 -8.43
N ALA A 214 -18.69 -2.44 -7.75
CA ALA A 214 -17.47 -2.96 -8.35
C ALA A 214 -17.55 -4.45 -8.72
N GLY A 215 -18.69 -5.10 -8.55
CA GLY A 215 -18.98 -6.43 -9.07
C GLY A 215 -18.60 -7.61 -8.16
N LEU A 216 -18.46 -7.39 -6.84
CA LEU A 216 -18.55 -8.47 -5.85
C LEU A 216 -20.01 -8.78 -5.51
N SER A 217 -20.27 -9.99 -4.98
CA SER A 217 -21.55 -10.24 -4.29
C SER A 217 -21.51 -9.64 -2.87
N PRO A 218 -22.66 -9.33 -2.27
CA PRO A 218 -22.71 -8.86 -0.88
C PRO A 218 -22.03 -9.83 0.10
N ASP A 219 -22.24 -11.14 -0.08
CA ASP A 219 -21.64 -12.17 0.78
C ASP A 219 -20.13 -12.24 0.58
N LYS A 220 -19.65 -12.08 -0.66
CA LYS A 220 -18.22 -12.04 -0.93
C LYS A 220 -17.58 -10.81 -0.25
N ALA A 221 -18.18 -9.63 -0.38
CA ALA A 221 -17.70 -8.42 0.28
C ALA A 221 -17.62 -8.59 1.81
N LYS A 222 -18.66 -9.14 2.44
CA LYS A 222 -18.67 -9.46 3.88
C LYS A 222 -17.59 -10.48 4.26
N SER A 223 -17.41 -11.53 3.44
CA SER A 223 -16.36 -12.54 3.69
C SER A 223 -14.96 -11.94 3.61
N CYS A 224 -14.74 -10.96 2.72
CA CYS A 224 -13.47 -10.25 2.60
C CYS A 224 -13.20 -9.38 3.83
N ILE A 225 -14.22 -8.68 4.34
CA ILE A 225 -14.11 -7.95 5.62
C ILE A 225 -13.75 -8.92 6.76
N ALA A 226 -14.29 -10.14 6.77
CA ALA A 226 -14.01 -11.13 7.81
C ALA A 226 -12.69 -11.91 7.62
N ASP A 227 -11.94 -11.71 6.53
CA ASP A 227 -10.76 -12.51 6.21
C ASP A 227 -9.56 -12.16 7.10
N LYS A 228 -9.26 -13.07 8.03
CA LYS A 228 -8.15 -12.92 8.98
C LYS A 228 -6.78 -13.15 8.38
N GLU A 229 -6.65 -14.02 7.37
CA GLU A 229 -5.33 -14.23 6.76
C GLU A 229 -4.89 -12.99 5.98
N THR A 230 -5.84 -12.32 5.31
CA THR A 230 -5.56 -11.05 4.63
C THR A 230 -5.28 -9.93 5.64
N GLU A 231 -6.01 -9.87 6.76
CA GLU A 231 -5.74 -8.93 7.87
C GLU A 231 -4.31 -9.09 8.41
N ASP A 232 -3.92 -10.31 8.74
CA ASP A 232 -2.59 -10.64 9.28
C ASP A 232 -1.49 -10.27 8.28
N ALA A 233 -1.71 -10.52 6.99
CA ALA A 233 -0.76 -10.16 5.95
C ALA A 233 -0.63 -8.63 5.75
N ILE A 234 -1.72 -7.87 5.93
CA ILE A 234 -1.67 -6.40 5.92
C ILE A 234 -0.88 -5.92 7.14
N ILE A 235 -1.15 -6.44 8.34
CA ILE A 235 -0.44 -6.08 9.57
C ILE A 235 1.06 -6.36 9.45
N ALA A 236 1.44 -7.54 8.93
CA ALA A 236 2.83 -7.88 8.68
C ALA A 236 3.47 -6.91 7.67
N GLY A 237 2.74 -6.52 6.62
CA GLY A 237 3.19 -5.55 5.64
C GLY A 237 3.41 -4.14 6.21
N VAL A 238 2.59 -3.73 7.19
CA VAL A 238 2.75 -2.48 7.96
C VAL A 238 4.01 -2.53 8.82
N GLN A 239 4.21 -3.64 9.56
CA GLN A 239 5.39 -3.84 10.40
C GLN A 239 6.68 -3.81 9.57
N GLU A 240 6.72 -4.55 8.45
CA GLU A 240 7.84 -4.51 7.51
C GLU A 240 8.10 -3.07 7.01
N GLY A 241 7.03 -2.34 6.69
CA GLY A 241 7.11 -0.93 6.27
C GLY A 241 7.80 -0.04 7.29
N ALA A 242 7.36 -0.15 8.56
CA ALA A 242 7.90 0.62 9.67
C ALA A 242 9.35 0.21 10.02
N GLU A 243 9.64 -1.09 10.06
CA GLU A 243 10.95 -1.61 10.48
C GLU A 243 12.02 -1.43 9.40
N LYS A 244 11.69 -1.77 8.14
CA LYS A 244 12.67 -1.80 7.05
C LYS A 244 12.87 -0.43 6.40
N TYR A 245 11.80 0.34 6.23
CA TYR A 245 11.84 1.61 5.49
C TYR A 245 11.54 2.83 6.38
N HIS A 246 11.36 2.64 7.69
CA HIS A 246 11.06 3.72 8.64
C HIS A 246 9.82 4.55 8.26
N VAL A 247 8.77 3.87 7.80
CA VAL A 247 7.49 4.51 7.48
C VAL A 247 6.75 4.87 8.77
N GLU A 248 6.72 6.16 9.09
CA GLU A 248 6.06 6.70 10.31
C GLU A 248 4.73 7.41 10.03
N ALA A 249 4.45 7.76 8.76
CA ALA A 249 3.25 8.48 8.35
C ALA A 249 2.82 8.12 6.92
N THR A 250 1.58 8.47 6.57
CA THR A 250 1.03 8.24 5.23
C THR A 250 0.61 9.57 4.55
N PRO A 251 0.73 9.68 3.21
CA PRO A 251 1.37 8.70 2.34
C PRO A 251 2.89 8.74 2.49
N THR A 252 3.56 7.60 2.31
CA THR A 252 5.02 7.53 2.16
C THR A 252 5.36 6.66 0.95
N PHE A 253 6.26 7.15 0.10
CA PHE A 253 6.66 6.51 -1.13
C PHE A 253 8.12 6.10 -1.06
N VAL A 254 8.40 4.81 -1.22
CA VAL A 254 9.74 4.24 -1.13
C VAL A 254 10.14 3.68 -2.48
N PHE A 255 11.28 4.11 -3.02
CA PHE A 255 11.74 3.70 -4.34
C PHE A 255 12.94 2.75 -4.23
N ASN A 256 12.95 1.72 -5.07
CA ASN A 256 14.04 0.74 -5.21
C ASN A 256 14.63 0.30 -3.86
N ASP A 257 13.74 -0.23 -3.01
CA ASP A 257 14.08 -0.82 -1.70
C ASP A 257 14.76 0.15 -0.71
N GLY A 258 14.42 1.45 -0.77
CA GLY A 258 14.92 2.47 0.15
C GLY A 258 15.95 3.43 -0.47
N ALA A 259 16.29 3.27 -1.75
CA ALA A 259 17.19 4.19 -2.46
C ALA A 259 16.71 5.65 -2.43
N LYS A 260 15.39 5.86 -2.45
CA LYS A 260 14.76 7.15 -2.24
C LYS A 260 13.49 7.01 -1.42
N VAL A 261 13.23 7.97 -0.54
CA VAL A 261 11.97 8.07 0.21
C VAL A 261 11.38 9.47 0.02
N ILE A 262 10.08 9.52 -0.24
CA ILE A 262 9.28 10.74 -0.31
C ILE A 262 8.15 10.58 0.72
N SER A 263 8.11 11.45 1.73
CA SER A 263 7.04 11.45 2.73
C SER A 263 6.04 12.57 2.49
N GLY A 264 4.75 12.28 2.68
CA GLY A 264 3.63 13.18 2.50
C GLY A 264 3.17 13.31 1.04
N ALA A 265 2.03 14.00 0.87
CA ALA A 265 1.48 14.31 -0.44
C ALA A 265 2.28 15.44 -1.12
N ARG A 266 3.35 15.06 -1.81
CA ARG A 266 4.28 15.98 -2.48
C ARG A 266 3.82 16.30 -3.91
N PRO A 267 4.24 17.43 -4.50
CA PRO A 267 3.92 17.75 -5.89
C PRO A 267 4.55 16.73 -6.85
N TYR A 268 3.90 16.49 -8.01
CA TYR A 268 4.36 15.55 -9.04
C TYR A 268 5.84 15.70 -9.43
N ILE A 269 6.37 16.94 -9.47
CA ILE A 269 7.77 17.18 -9.85
C ILE A 269 8.77 16.48 -8.91
N ASP A 270 8.46 16.36 -7.61
CA ASP A 270 9.32 15.66 -6.64
C ASP A 270 9.44 14.17 -7.02
N PHE A 271 8.36 13.58 -7.52
CA PHE A 271 8.33 12.19 -7.98
C PHE A 271 9.03 12.02 -9.32
N GLN A 272 8.77 12.90 -10.28
CA GLN A 272 9.44 12.90 -11.58
C GLN A 272 10.97 12.96 -11.41
N MET A 273 11.48 13.89 -10.60
CA MET A 273 12.92 14.00 -10.34
C MET A 273 13.50 12.75 -9.69
N ALA A 274 12.77 12.14 -8.74
CA ALA A 274 13.21 10.90 -8.09
C ALA A 274 13.27 9.73 -9.09
N ILE A 275 12.23 9.54 -9.90
CA ILE A 275 12.15 8.45 -10.86
C ILE A 275 13.18 8.62 -11.98
N ASP A 276 13.29 9.83 -12.55
CA ASP A 276 14.25 10.10 -13.62
C ASP A 276 15.69 9.86 -13.17
N GLY A 277 16.05 10.29 -11.95
CA GLY A 277 17.36 10.00 -11.37
C GLY A 277 17.64 8.49 -11.24
N LEU A 278 16.67 7.74 -10.71
CA LEU A 278 16.80 6.28 -10.56
C LEU A 278 16.83 5.55 -11.91
N LEU A 279 16.18 6.08 -12.94
CA LEU A 279 16.24 5.53 -14.29
C LEU A 279 17.63 5.70 -14.91
N GLU A 280 18.27 6.86 -14.73
CA GLU A 280 19.65 7.05 -15.18
C GLU A 280 20.62 6.11 -14.43
N GLU A 281 20.47 5.97 -13.10
CA GLU A 281 21.27 5.00 -12.33
C GLU A 281 21.07 3.56 -12.80
N ALA A 282 19.83 3.18 -13.16
CA ALA A 282 19.52 1.84 -13.66
C ALA A 282 20.18 1.59 -15.04
N LYS A 283 20.18 2.60 -15.93
CA LYS A 283 20.88 2.51 -17.23
C LYS A 283 22.38 2.32 -17.03
N ASP A 284 23.00 3.09 -16.12
CA ASP A 284 24.43 2.98 -15.83
C ASP A 284 24.79 1.60 -15.28
N LYS A 285 23.98 1.06 -14.36
CA LYS A 285 24.17 -0.30 -13.83
C LYS A 285 24.03 -1.37 -14.92
N ALA A 286 23.04 -1.22 -15.80
CA ALA A 286 22.84 -2.16 -16.92
C ALA A 286 24.00 -2.12 -17.92
N ALA A 287 24.54 -0.93 -18.23
CA ALA A 287 25.71 -0.77 -19.09
C ALA A 287 26.95 -1.45 -18.49
N ARG A 288 27.24 -1.20 -17.21
CA ARG A 288 28.36 -1.85 -16.51
C ARG A 288 28.23 -3.38 -16.45
N ALA A 289 27.02 -3.88 -16.19
CA ALA A 289 26.77 -5.32 -16.19
C ALA A 289 26.96 -5.95 -17.59
N ALA A 290 26.67 -5.20 -18.65
CA ALA A 290 26.93 -5.66 -20.02
C ALA A 290 28.43 -5.70 -20.33
N ASP A 291 29.20 -4.70 -19.87
CA ASP A 291 30.66 -4.65 -20.05
C ASP A 291 31.38 -5.76 -19.28
N ASP A 292 30.95 -6.07 -18.05
CA ASP A 292 31.49 -7.18 -17.26
C ASP A 292 31.21 -8.54 -17.94
N LYS A 293 30.01 -8.71 -18.52
CA LYS A 293 29.64 -9.94 -19.25
C LYS A 293 30.44 -10.10 -20.54
N ALA A 294 30.76 -9.00 -21.23
CA ALA A 294 31.64 -9.00 -22.40
C ALA A 294 33.09 -9.39 -22.03
N THR A 295 33.59 -8.87 -20.90
CA THR A 295 34.97 -9.16 -20.44
C THR A 295 35.16 -10.62 -20.01
N VAL A 296 34.12 -11.25 -19.42
CA VAL A 296 34.14 -12.66 -19.03
C VAL A 296 34.10 -13.61 -20.24
N THR A 297 33.48 -13.22 -21.35
CA THR A 297 33.43 -14.06 -22.56
C THR A 297 34.75 -14.07 -23.35
N GLU A 298 35.60 -13.05 -23.20
CA GLU A 298 36.92 -12.99 -23.85
C GLU A 298 38.00 -13.79 -23.10
N THR A 299 37.77 -14.18 -21.84
CA THR A 299 38.75 -14.89 -21.00
C THR A 299 38.47 -16.39 -20.86
N THR A 300 37.81 -17.03 -21.85
CA THR A 300 37.79 -18.50 -21.91
C THR A 300 39.20 -18.96 -22.30
N PRO A 301 39.97 -19.63 -21.41
CA PRO A 301 41.28 -20.12 -21.79
C PRO A 301 41.11 -21.13 -22.94
N ALA A 302 41.90 -20.96 -23.99
CA ALA A 302 42.01 -21.94 -25.07
C ALA A 302 42.19 -23.34 -24.44
N PRO A 303 41.50 -24.38 -24.93
CA PRO A 303 41.63 -25.71 -24.35
C PRO A 303 43.11 -26.10 -24.36
N ALA A 304 43.65 -26.38 -23.16
CA ALA A 304 45.01 -26.84 -22.99
C ALA A 304 45.23 -28.04 -23.92
N ALA A 305 46.20 -27.89 -24.84
CA ALA A 305 46.64 -28.98 -25.68
C ALA A 305 47.05 -30.16 -24.79
N THR A 306 46.45 -31.32 -25.06
CA THR A 306 46.81 -32.59 -24.42
C THR A 306 48.31 -32.87 -24.60
N PRO A 307 49.03 -33.33 -23.55
CA PRO A 307 50.41 -33.76 -23.71
C PRO A 307 50.43 -35.01 -24.61
N GLU A 308 51.22 -34.95 -25.68
CA GLU A 308 51.56 -36.07 -26.54
C GLU A 308 52.32 -37.12 -25.72
N GLU A 309 51.66 -38.25 -25.44
CA GLU A 309 52.22 -39.37 -24.67
C GLU A 309 53.30 -40.06 -25.52
N ASN A 310 54.56 -39.77 -25.19
CA ASN A 310 55.73 -40.29 -25.87
C ASN A 310 55.98 -41.73 -25.41
N LEU A 311 55.56 -42.73 -26.20
CA LEU A 311 55.86 -44.14 -25.98
C LEU A 311 57.36 -44.41 -26.21
N PRO A 312 58.09 -45.08 -25.29
CA PRO A 312 59.44 -45.57 -25.57
C PRO A 312 59.41 -46.82 -26.47
N PRO A 313 60.50 -47.07 -27.23
CA PRO A 313 60.58 -48.21 -28.14
C PRO A 313 60.74 -49.54 -27.38
N VAL A 314 60.13 -50.58 -27.93
CA VAL A 314 60.23 -51.97 -27.48
C VAL A 314 61.54 -52.56 -27.99
N GLU A 315 62.40 -53.02 -27.08
CA GLU A 315 63.43 -54.05 -27.33
C GLU A 315 63.13 -55.29 -26.48
#